data_AF-A0A4S1F183-F1
#
_entry.id   AF-A0A4S1F183-F1
#
_cell.length_a   1.000
_cell.length_b   1.000
_cell.length_c   1.000
_cell.angle_alpha   90.00
_cell.angle_beta   90.00
_cell.angle_gamma   90.00
#
_symmetry.space_group_name_H-M   'P 1'
#
loop_
_entity.id
_entity.type
_entity.pdbx_description
1 polymer ?
#
loop_
_entity_poly.entity_id
_entity_poly.type
_entity_poly.pdbx_seq_one_letter_code
_entity_poly.pdbx_strand_id
1 'polypeptide(L)'
;MAIPQSIKAAVWEAFTAAPEDHMRQFAEGGDQAFLESCRGNDWCLWQDICPGQLCSYKVDVQRLGGAPEGVRAVVFHGKPRPWEVGW
;
A
#
# COMPACT_ATOMS: atom_id res chain seq x y z
N MET A 1 2.33 0.62 1.93
CA MET A 1 2.51 1.16 3.29
C MET A 1 2.61 0.02 4.29
N ALA A 2 3.52 0.12 5.25
CA ALA A 2 3.65 -0.79 6.39
C ALA A 2 3.17 -0.07 7.65
N ILE A 3 2.30 -0.73 8.42
CA ILE A 3 1.78 -0.23 9.70
C ILE A 3 2.55 -0.93 10.82
N PRO A 4 3.40 -0.21 11.60
CA PRO A 4 4.11 -0.79 12.73
C PRO A 4 3.17 -1.44 13.73
N GLN A 5 3.63 -2.53 14.35
CA GLN A 5 2.86 -3.25 15.36
C GLN A 5 2.40 -2.34 16.51
N SER A 6 3.22 -1.35 16.88
CA SER A 6 2.94 -0.38 17.95
C SER A 6 1.68 0.45 17.73
N ILE A 7 1.31 0.72 16.47
CA ILE A 7 0.17 1.59 16.13
C ILE A 7 -1.04 0.84 15.58
N LYS A 8 -0.91 -0.45 15.22
CA LYS A 8 -2.01 -1.23 14.62
C LYS A 8 -3.28 -1.22 15.45
N ALA A 9 -3.18 -1.38 16.77
CA ALA A 9 -4.33 -1.37 17.65
C ALA A 9 -5.07 -0.02 17.59
N ALA A 10 -4.32 1.10 17.67
CA ALA A 10 -4.90 2.44 17.59
C ALA A 10 -5.58 2.71 16.24
N VAL A 11 -4.96 2.28 15.14
CA VAL A 11 -5.54 2.38 13.79
C VAL A 11 -6.83 1.57 13.67
N TRP A 12 -6.83 0.35 14.20
CA TRP A 12 -8.00 -0.53 14.21
C TRP A 12 -9.17 0.11 14.97
N GLU A 13 -8.93 0.53 16.22
CA GLU A 13 -9.95 1.16 17.06
C GLU A 13 -10.50 2.44 16.42
N ALA A 14 -9.62 3.26 15.81
CA ALA A 14 -10.03 4.46 15.09
C ALA A 14 -10.98 4.13 13.93
N PHE A 15 -10.65 3.14 13.10
CA PHE A 15 -11.51 2.76 11.98
C PHE A 15 -12.86 2.19 12.44
N THR A 16 -12.82 1.30 13.44
CA THR A 16 -14.03 0.60 13.90
C THR A 16 -15.00 1.48 14.68
N ALA A 17 -14.55 2.63 15.19
CA ALA A 17 -15.43 3.58 15.86
C ALA A 17 -16.51 4.16 14.92
N ALA A 18 -16.21 4.34 13.62
CA ALA A 18 -17.14 4.89 12.64
C ALA A 18 -16.78 4.46 11.20
N PRO A 19 -16.86 3.17 10.86
CA PRO A 19 -16.34 2.66 9.59
C PRO A 19 -17.05 3.24 8.37
N GLU A 20 -18.37 3.43 8.42
CA GLU A 20 -19.14 4.02 7.33
C GLU A 20 -18.79 5.49 7.08
N ASP A 21 -18.52 6.24 8.15
CA ASP A 21 -18.11 7.64 8.04
C ASP A 21 -16.72 7.75 7.44
N HIS A 22 -15.78 6.92 7.88
CA HIS A 22 -14.43 6.88 7.30
C HIS A 22 -14.45 6.44 5.83
N MET A 23 -15.21 5.41 5.48
CA MET A 23 -15.35 5.00 4.07
C MET A 23 -15.96 6.11 3.20
N ARG A 24 -16.90 6.91 3.73
CA ARG A 24 -17.45 8.08 3.03
C ARG A 24 -16.44 9.22 2.92
N GLN A 25 -15.81 9.57 4.04
CA GLN A 25 -14.86 10.68 4.12
C GLN A 25 -13.64 10.48 3.23
N PHE A 26 -13.13 9.25 3.17
CA PHE A 26 -11.93 8.90 2.41
C PHE A 26 -12.26 8.18 1.09
N ALA A 27 -13.44 8.38 0.50
CA ALA A 27 -13.85 7.65 -0.70
C ALA A 27 -12.92 7.83 -1.91
N GLU A 28 -12.29 9.02 -2.05
CA GLU A 28 -11.35 9.31 -3.13
C GLU A 28 -9.95 8.73 -2.87
N GLY A 29 -9.44 8.87 -1.64
CA GLY A 29 -8.09 8.44 -1.26
C GLY A 29 -8.00 7.01 -0.72
N GLY A 30 -9.14 6.38 -0.46
CA GLY A 30 -9.27 5.02 0.05
C GLY A 30 -8.69 4.82 1.46
N ASP A 31 -8.32 3.56 1.70
CA ASP A 31 -7.67 3.12 2.94
C ASP A 31 -6.34 3.83 3.17
N GLN A 32 -5.56 4.10 2.11
CA GLN A 32 -4.29 4.80 2.22
C GLN A 32 -4.48 6.19 2.86
N ALA A 33 -5.41 7.01 2.35
CA ALA A 33 -5.66 8.34 2.90
C ALA A 33 -6.20 8.29 4.34
N PHE A 34 -7.05 7.30 4.67
CA PHE A 34 -7.49 7.09 6.05
C PHE A 34 -6.32 6.78 6.98
N LEU A 35 -5.45 5.85 6.60
CA LEU A 35 -4.29 5.43 7.38
C LEU A 35 -3.28 6.58 7.55
N GLU A 36 -3.07 7.38 6.52
CA GLU A 36 -2.25 8.61 6.58
C GLU A 36 -2.87 9.70 7.47
N SER A 37 -4.17 9.65 7.74
CA SER A 37 -4.86 10.60 8.64
C SER A 37 -4.79 10.21 10.12
N CYS A 38 -4.40 8.97 10.43
CA CYS A 38 -4.39 8.46 11.80
C CYS A 38 -3.35 9.21 12.66
N ARG A 39 -3.70 9.51 13.93
CA ARG A 39 -2.75 10.12 14.87
C ARG A 39 -1.61 9.14 15.20
N GLY A 40 -0.41 9.67 15.42
CA GLY A 40 0.77 8.82 15.65
C GLY A 40 1.28 8.20 14.34
N ASN A 41 1.41 9.03 13.30
CA ASN A 41 1.84 8.69 11.94
C ASN A 41 3.29 8.17 11.88
N ASP A 42 3.50 6.95 12.38
CA ASP A 42 4.77 6.21 12.30
C ASP A 42 4.74 5.13 11.21
N TRP A 43 3.79 5.19 10.28
CA TRP A 43 3.80 4.30 9.13
C TRP A 43 5.03 4.58 8.25
N CYS A 44 5.49 3.56 7.55
CA CYS A 44 6.63 3.65 6.63
C CYS A 44 6.28 3.01 5.29
N LEU A 45 7.00 3.40 4.23
CA LEU A 45 6.87 2.70 2.96
C LEU A 45 7.60 1.37 3.06
N TRP A 46 7.03 0.32 2.46
CA TRP A 46 7.70 -0.99 2.40
C TRP A 46 9.02 -0.90 1.62
N GLN A 47 9.11 0.04 0.67
CA GLN A 47 10.31 0.35 -0.09
C GLN A 47 11.42 0.92 0.79
N ASP A 48 11.09 1.63 1.87
CA ASP A 48 12.08 2.15 2.82
C ASP A 48 12.57 1.05 3.77
N ILE A 49 11.69 0.12 4.15
CA ILE A 49 12.02 -1.03 5.02
C ILE A 49 12.83 -2.09 4.26
N CYS A 50 12.45 -2.37 3.02
CA CYS A 50 13.05 -3.39 2.18
C CYS A 50 13.52 -2.79 0.82
N PRO A 51 14.57 -1.95 0.82
CA PRO A 51 15.03 -1.28 -0.40
C PRO A 51 15.37 -2.27 -1.52
N GLY A 52 14.88 -1.98 -2.73
CA GLY A 52 15.10 -2.80 -3.93
C GLY A 52 14.36 -4.13 -3.97
N GLN A 53 13.62 -4.51 -2.92
CA GLN A 53 12.90 -5.79 -2.89
C GLN A 53 11.44 -5.69 -3.31
N LEU A 54 10.87 -4.48 -3.36
CA LEU A 54 9.52 -4.24 -3.84
C LEU A 54 9.57 -3.27 -5.02
N CYS A 55 8.82 -3.56 -6.08
CA CYS A 55 8.71 -2.66 -7.23
C CYS A 55 7.26 -2.59 -7.74
N SER A 56 6.94 -1.56 -8.50
CA SER A 56 5.65 -1.37 -9.17
C SER A 56 5.67 -2.04 -10.54
N TYR A 57 4.60 -2.77 -10.88
CA TYR A 57 4.50 -3.39 -12.20
C TYR A 57 4.59 -2.36 -13.33
N LYS A 58 3.82 -1.26 -13.24
CA LYS A 58 3.78 -0.25 -14.31
C LYS A 58 5.07 0.56 -14.42
N VAL A 59 5.62 0.95 -13.28
CA VAL A 59 6.73 1.91 -13.24
C VAL A 59 8.04 1.22 -13.54
N ASP A 60 8.22 0.00 -13.00
CA ASP A 60 9.49 -0.70 -13.06
C ASP A 60 9.42 -1.84 -14.08
N VAL A 61 8.52 -2.81 -13.89
CA VAL A 61 8.50 -4.03 -14.72
C VAL A 61 8.15 -3.74 -16.17
N GLN A 62 7.07 -3.02 -16.43
CA GLN A 62 6.60 -2.72 -17.78
C GLN A 62 7.59 -1.80 -18.52
N ARG A 63 8.23 -0.88 -17.80
CA ARG A 63 9.25 0.01 -18.37
C ARG A 63 10.53 -0.73 -18.72
N LEU A 64 10.95 -1.69 -17.89
CA LEU A 64 12.20 -2.43 -18.05
C LEU A 64 12.05 -3.70 -18.88
N GLY A 65 10.83 -4.14 -19.19
CA GLY A 65 10.54 -5.37 -19.91
C GLY A 65 10.69 -6.64 -19.06
N GLY A 66 10.79 -6.50 -17.74
CA GLY A 66 10.99 -7.61 -16.80
C GLY A 66 11.17 -7.11 -15.37
N ALA A 67 11.04 -8.01 -14.40
CA ALA A 67 11.28 -7.68 -13.00
C ALA A 67 12.78 -7.42 -12.76
N PRO A 68 13.16 -6.31 -12.11
CA PRO A 68 14.54 -6.06 -11.72
C PRO A 68 15.12 -7.18 -10.86
N GLU A 69 16.43 -7.40 -10.97
CA GLU A 69 17.13 -8.37 -10.12
C GLU A 69 16.98 -8.01 -8.63
N GLY A 70 16.79 -9.03 -7.79
CA GLY A 70 16.66 -8.86 -6.34
C GLY A 70 15.24 -8.49 -5.85
N VAL A 71 14.32 -8.13 -6.75
CA VAL A 71 12.91 -7.92 -6.40
C VAL A 71 12.29 -9.21 -5.87
N ARG A 72 11.58 -9.08 -4.76
CA ARG A 72 10.85 -10.17 -4.07
C ARG A 72 9.35 -10.05 -4.23
N ALA A 73 8.82 -8.85 -4.44
CA ALA A 73 7.41 -8.61 -4.68
C ALA A 73 7.17 -7.53 -5.74
N VAL A 74 6.27 -7.83 -6.69
CA VAL A 74 5.80 -6.87 -7.70
C VAL A 74 4.39 -6.41 -7.31
N VAL A 75 4.19 -5.11 -7.18
CA VAL A 75 2.91 -4.51 -6.77
C VAL A 75 2.15 -3.99 -7.98
N PHE A 76 0.95 -4.53 -8.19
CA PHE A 76 0.03 -4.11 -9.25
C PHE A 76 -0.94 -3.04 -8.71
N HIS A 77 -0.55 -1.76 -8.84
CA HIS A 77 -1.38 -0.63 -8.46
C HIS A 77 -2.50 -0.39 -9.51
N GLY A 78 -3.64 -1.03 -9.28
CA GLY A 78 -4.84 -0.90 -10.11
C GLY A 78 -4.84 -1.84 -11.32
N LYS A 79 -5.09 -1.29 -12.51
CA LYS A 79 -5.10 -2.01 -13.81
C LYS A 79 -3.77 -1.86 -14.54
N PRO A 80 -3.18 -2.90 -15.14
CA PRO A 80 -3.70 -4.25 -15.20
C PRO A 80 -3.62 -4.94 -13.83
N ARG A 81 -4.49 -5.91 -13.62
CA ARG A 81 -4.36 -6.95 -12.59
C ARG A 81 -3.42 -8.03 -13.13
N PRO A 82 -2.72 -8.79 -12.26
CA PRO A 82 -1.77 -9.83 -12.70
C PRO A 82 -2.33 -10.79 -13.76
N TRP A 83 -3.56 -11.27 -13.56
CA TRP A 83 -4.24 -12.20 -14.46
C TRP A 83 -4.64 -11.61 -15.82
N GLU A 84 -4.60 -10.28 -15.98
CA GLU A 84 -4.87 -9.62 -17.27
C GLU A 84 -3.64 -9.63 -18.20
N VAL A 85 -2.45 -9.96 -17.67
CA VAL A 85 -1.18 -9.95 -18.39
C VAL A 85 -0.41 -11.27 -18.30
N GLY A 86 -1.03 -12.32 -17.74
CA GLY A 86 -0.42 -13.65 -17.64
C GLY A 86 0.76 -13.72 -16.66
N TRP A 87 0.74 -12.89 -15.62
CA TRP A 87 1.72 -12.91 -14.52
C TRP A 87 1.35 -13.94 -13.45
#